data_AF-A0AAD6YUT9-F1
#
_entry.id   AF-A0AAD6YUT9-F1
#
_cell.length_a   1.000
_cell.length_b   1.000
_cell.length_c   1.000
_cell.angle_alpha   90.00
_cell.angle_beta   90.00
_cell.angle_gamma   90.00
#
_symmetry.space_group_name_H-M   'P 1'
#
loop_
_entity.id
_entity.type
_entity.pdbx_description
1 polymer ?
#
loop_
_entity_poly.entity_id
_entity_poly.type
_entity_poly.pdbx_seq_one_letter_code
_entity_poly.pdbx_strand_id
1 'polypeptide(L)'
;MTGRVEALQEDIASLLREKEAWALERQAWEEERQQLREESVRGEEERRKLHGMVMELKGNIRVFCRVRPLLTSEEESGGEDVGAQIAYPDASLPYPSGQKEIVLSSTGAEREWDAGMGNKPRKEVWNFNFDRVFTASSTQADLFAEISQLAQSCIDGYNVCIFAYGQTGSGKSWTMEGGNTEETQGMIPRAVAQVFRVADELKDKGWTYSVEGHFLEIYNETITDLLSPPPAAGDPPRKHEIHHHPVTHLTSVSDVQTPALTSPAQVLALLAQAQRRRRVAATLMNERSSRSHSVFTLRIRGTHAAGEAERMGTLNLVDLAGSERLATLGLGASVAGAERLKETQNINRSLSALGDVIAALGNGPGAHVPYRNSKLTYLLQNSLSGNSKTLMVLNLSPLEAHLNESLTSLRFATKVNNTTIGTAKKVQVQSGKS
;
A
#
# COMPACT_ATOMS: atom_id res chain seq x y z
N MET A 1 32.71 50.75 -57.20
CA MET A 1 32.89 49.36 -56.71
C MET A 1 33.61 49.34 -55.36
N THR A 2 34.66 50.14 -55.17
CA THR A 2 35.50 50.19 -53.97
C THR A 2 34.73 50.46 -52.65
N GLY A 3 33.88 51.49 -52.59
CA GLY A 3 33.12 51.80 -51.37
C GLY A 3 32.05 50.75 -50.96
N ARG A 4 31.56 49.92 -51.90
CA ARG A 4 30.68 48.78 -51.56
C ARG A 4 31.46 47.61 -50.97
N VAL A 5 32.73 47.44 -51.36
CA VAL A 5 33.60 46.39 -50.83
C VAL A 5 34.03 46.74 -49.41
N GLU A 6 34.38 48.01 -49.14
CA GLU A 6 34.73 48.48 -47.79
C GLU A 6 33.56 48.36 -46.82
N ALA A 7 32.35 48.77 -47.22
CA ALA A 7 31.14 48.61 -46.39
C ALA A 7 30.85 47.13 -46.05
N LEU A 8 30.98 46.23 -47.03
CA LEU A 8 30.81 44.79 -46.78
C LEU A 8 31.90 44.20 -45.88
N GLN A 9 33.13 44.71 -45.96
CA GLN A 9 34.22 44.29 -45.07
C GLN A 9 33.96 44.73 -43.62
N GLU A 10 33.42 45.93 -43.42
CA GLU A 10 33.02 46.43 -42.11
C GLU A 10 31.84 45.64 -41.52
N ASP A 11 30.83 45.34 -42.34
CA ASP A 11 29.70 44.48 -41.96
C ASP A 11 30.16 43.07 -41.55
N ILE A 12 31.05 42.44 -42.33
CA ILE A 12 31.63 41.13 -41.99
C ILE A 12 32.40 41.20 -40.67
N ALA A 13 33.20 42.25 -40.45
CA ALA A 13 33.93 42.42 -39.20
C ALA A 13 32.99 42.61 -38.01
N SER A 14 31.85 43.30 -38.21
CA SER A 14 30.81 43.45 -37.20
C SER A 14 30.16 42.11 -36.85
N LEU A 15 29.72 41.36 -37.87
CA LEU A 15 29.10 40.05 -37.70
C LEU A 15 30.03 39.02 -37.04
N LEU A 16 31.34 39.07 -37.33
CA LEU A 16 32.33 38.21 -36.67
C LEU A 16 32.44 38.52 -35.18
N ARG A 17 32.45 39.80 -34.78
CA ARG A 17 32.44 40.21 -33.37
C ARG A 17 31.16 39.78 -32.65
N GLU A 18 30.00 39.93 -33.29
CA GLU A 18 28.72 39.44 -32.75
C GLU A 18 28.71 37.92 -32.57
N LYS A 19 29.23 37.18 -33.55
CA LYS A 19 29.37 35.72 -33.47
C LYS A 19 30.27 35.30 -32.32
N GLU A 20 31.40 35.98 -32.11
CA GLU A 20 32.31 35.71 -30.99
C GLU A 20 31.64 36.03 -29.64
N ALA A 21 30.90 37.14 -29.55
CA ALA A 21 30.13 37.49 -28.36
C ALA A 21 29.07 36.42 -28.04
N TRP A 22 28.29 35.96 -29.03
CA TRP A 22 27.33 34.87 -28.83
C TRP A 22 28.00 33.54 -28.48
N ALA A 23 29.19 33.27 -28.98
CA ALA A 23 29.92 32.04 -28.62
C ALA A 23 30.35 32.06 -27.15
N LEU A 24 30.86 33.19 -26.66
CA LEU A 24 31.20 33.39 -25.25
C LEU A 24 29.95 33.33 -24.36
N GLU A 25 28.87 33.99 -24.76
CA GLU A 25 27.60 33.94 -24.03
C GLU A 25 27.06 32.51 -23.97
N ARG A 26 27.06 31.76 -25.09
CA ARG A 26 26.64 30.36 -25.11
C ARG A 26 27.48 29.49 -24.20
N GLN A 27 28.80 29.70 -24.17
CA GLN A 27 29.69 28.97 -23.27
C GLN A 27 29.35 29.25 -21.80
N ALA A 28 29.12 30.52 -21.44
CA ALA A 28 28.71 30.90 -20.09
C ALA A 28 27.37 30.22 -19.69
N TRP A 29 26.38 30.21 -20.59
CA TRP A 29 25.10 29.52 -20.37
C TRP A 29 25.25 28.00 -20.25
N GLU A 30 26.18 27.39 -20.99
CA GLU A 30 26.48 25.95 -20.90
C GLU A 30 27.11 25.59 -19.55
N GLU A 31 28.05 26.40 -19.07
CA GLU A 31 28.70 26.25 -17.76
C GLU A 31 27.69 26.44 -16.61
N GLU A 32 26.86 27.49 -16.66
CA GLU A 32 25.80 27.72 -15.68
C GLU A 32 24.78 26.57 -15.66
N ARG A 33 24.35 26.09 -16.83
CA ARG A 33 23.47 24.92 -16.93
C ARG A 33 24.09 23.66 -16.33
N GLN A 34 25.40 23.46 -16.48
CA GLN A 34 26.08 22.32 -15.89
C GLN A 34 26.09 22.44 -14.36
N GLN A 35 26.42 23.62 -13.82
CA GLN A 35 26.43 23.85 -12.38
C GLN A 35 25.05 23.63 -11.75
N LEU A 36 23.99 24.19 -12.37
CA LEU A 36 22.61 23.99 -11.90
C LEU A 36 22.18 22.52 -11.93
N ARG A 37 22.64 21.75 -12.92
CA ARG A 37 22.38 20.29 -12.97
C ARG A 37 23.06 19.55 -11.83
N GLU A 38 24.32 19.84 -11.55
CA GLU A 38 25.07 19.23 -10.45
C GLU A 38 24.43 19.56 -9.08
N GLU A 39 24.00 20.79 -8.89
CA GLU A 39 23.27 21.22 -7.68
C GLU A 39 21.93 20.49 -7.55
N SER A 40 21.17 20.35 -8.64
CA SER A 40 19.89 19.62 -8.66
C SER A 40 20.07 18.13 -8.31
N VAL A 41 21.12 17.49 -8.82
CA VAL A 41 21.47 16.10 -8.48
C VAL A 41 21.84 15.98 -7.00
N ARG A 42 22.69 16.88 -6.49
CA ARG A 42 23.08 16.89 -5.06
C ARG A 42 21.88 17.11 -4.14
N GLY A 43 21.00 18.03 -4.48
CA GLY A 43 19.76 18.29 -3.74
C GLY A 43 18.83 17.09 -3.72
N GLU A 44 18.76 16.31 -4.81
CA GLU A 44 17.99 15.07 -4.85
C GLU A 44 18.57 13.99 -3.93
N GLU A 45 19.89 13.87 -3.82
CA GLU A 45 20.52 12.93 -2.88
C GLU A 45 20.28 13.32 -1.43
N GLU A 46 20.35 14.61 -1.11
CA GLU A 46 20.04 15.13 0.21
C GLU A 46 18.57 14.91 0.58
N ARG A 47 17.64 15.21 -0.33
CA ARG A 47 16.21 14.92 -0.15
C ARG A 47 15.97 13.46 0.18
N ARG A 48 16.63 12.54 -0.55
CA ARG A 48 16.52 11.09 -0.30
C ARG A 48 17.01 10.71 1.10
N LYS A 49 18.14 11.25 1.53
CA LYS A 49 18.70 11.01 2.85
C LYS A 49 17.76 11.50 3.95
N LEU A 50 17.29 12.75 3.84
CA LEU A 50 16.36 13.34 4.80
C LEU A 50 15.02 12.59 4.84
N HIS A 51 14.49 12.22 3.67
CA HIS A 51 13.28 11.40 3.57
C HIS A 51 13.45 10.05 4.26
N GLY A 52 14.59 9.38 4.03
CA GLY A 52 14.94 8.14 4.72
C GLY A 52 14.93 8.29 6.24
N MET A 53 15.59 9.34 6.76
CA MET A 53 15.62 9.63 8.20
C MET A 53 14.23 9.90 8.77
N VAL A 54 13.39 10.68 8.08
CA VAL A 54 12.00 10.94 8.51
C VAL A 54 11.20 9.64 8.55
N MET A 55 11.33 8.78 7.54
CA MET A 55 10.64 7.49 7.52
C MET A 55 11.11 6.57 8.66
N GLU A 56 12.41 6.54 8.96
CA GLU A 56 12.95 5.73 10.05
C GLU A 56 12.48 6.24 11.42
N LEU A 57 12.47 7.56 11.63
CA LEU A 57 11.93 8.19 12.85
C LEU A 57 10.44 7.93 13.04
N LYS A 58 9.68 7.85 11.94
CA LYS A 58 8.26 7.46 11.96
C LYS A 58 8.04 5.97 12.25
N GLY A 59 9.08 5.14 12.22
CA GLY A 59 9.00 3.69 12.43
C GLY A 59 8.79 2.89 11.13
N ASN A 60 9.34 1.67 11.12
CA ASN A 60 9.28 0.77 9.96
C ASN A 60 7.96 0.00 9.84
N ILE A 61 7.25 -0.24 10.96
CA ILE A 61 5.83 -0.62 10.93
C ILE A 61 5.04 0.56 11.44
N ARG A 62 4.02 0.94 10.67
CA ARG A 62 3.00 1.89 11.09
C ARG A 62 1.62 1.29 10.98
N VAL A 63 0.70 1.79 11.79
CA VAL A 63 -0.71 1.42 11.80
C VAL A 63 -1.56 2.67 11.68
N PHE A 64 -2.38 2.73 10.64
CA PHE A 64 -3.44 3.71 10.50
C PHE A 64 -4.78 3.04 10.78
N CYS A 65 -5.63 3.68 11.57
CA CYS A 65 -7.01 3.26 11.76
C CYS A 65 -7.92 4.12 10.87
N ARG A 66 -8.88 3.51 10.18
CA ARG A 66 -9.84 4.19 9.31
C ARG A 66 -11.24 3.67 9.58
N VAL A 67 -12.12 4.55 10.06
CA VAL A 67 -13.55 4.28 10.20
C VAL A 67 -14.25 4.75 8.93
N ARG A 68 -14.96 3.86 8.22
CA ARG A 68 -15.72 4.26 7.03
C ARG A 68 -17.00 5.03 7.43
N PRO A 69 -17.57 5.85 6.54
CA PRO A 69 -18.90 6.41 6.76
C PRO A 69 -19.98 5.31 6.79
N LEU A 70 -21.10 5.63 7.44
CA LEU A 70 -22.32 4.84 7.39
C LEU A 70 -22.87 4.88 5.95
N LEU A 71 -23.34 3.75 5.44
CA LEU A 71 -23.93 3.70 4.11
C LEU A 71 -25.40 4.08 4.18
N THR A 72 -25.93 4.73 3.14
CA THR A 72 -27.36 5.09 3.06
C THR A 72 -28.29 3.89 3.26
N SER A 73 -27.93 2.73 2.70
CA SER A 73 -28.70 1.49 2.88
C SER A 73 -28.71 0.98 4.33
N GLU A 74 -27.68 1.30 5.11
CA GLU A 74 -27.56 0.93 6.53
C GLU A 74 -28.39 1.88 7.41
N GLU A 75 -28.41 3.17 7.08
CA GLU A 75 -29.27 4.19 7.71
C GLU A 75 -30.76 3.84 7.52
N GLU A 76 -31.14 3.45 6.31
CA GLU A 76 -32.52 3.08 5.98
C GLU A 76 -32.98 1.77 6.67
N SER A 77 -32.06 0.85 6.94
CA SER A 77 -32.39 -0.48 7.48
C SER A 77 -32.34 -0.58 9.02
N GLY A 78 -31.65 0.35 9.71
CA GLY A 78 -31.19 0.13 11.08
C GLY A 78 -31.97 0.81 12.23
N GLY A 79 -32.88 1.74 11.96
CA GLY A 79 -33.56 2.52 13.03
C GLY A 79 -32.65 3.56 13.72
N GLU A 80 -33.02 4.04 14.92
CA GLU A 80 -32.31 5.14 15.61
C GLU A 80 -30.93 4.78 16.20
N ASP A 81 -30.57 3.48 16.32
CA ASP A 81 -29.39 3.02 17.08
C ASP A 81 -28.46 2.09 16.25
N VAL A 82 -28.24 2.42 14.98
CA VAL A 82 -27.47 1.59 14.03
C VAL A 82 -25.96 1.64 14.30
N GLY A 83 -25.49 2.79 14.77
CA GLY A 83 -24.07 3.13 14.85
C GLY A 83 -23.46 2.80 16.20
N ALA A 84 -22.24 2.27 16.19
CA ALA A 84 -21.45 2.11 17.40
C ALA A 84 -21.04 3.46 17.98
N GLN A 85 -20.94 3.54 19.31
CA GLN A 85 -20.47 4.75 19.98
C GLN A 85 -18.95 4.88 19.85
N ILE A 86 -18.51 5.63 18.83
CA ILE A 86 -17.09 5.88 18.52
C ILE A 86 -16.78 7.36 18.76
N ALA A 87 -15.76 7.64 19.58
CA ALA A 87 -15.24 8.97 19.85
C ALA A 87 -13.76 9.10 19.46
N TYR A 88 -13.36 10.33 19.15
CA TYR A 88 -12.01 10.70 18.72
C TYR A 88 -11.50 11.85 19.62
N PRO A 89 -10.97 11.54 20.83
CA PRO A 89 -10.67 12.54 21.86
C PRO A 89 -9.72 13.66 21.40
N ASP A 90 -8.82 13.36 20.47
CA ASP A 90 -7.78 14.26 19.98
C ASP A 90 -8.04 14.77 18.55
N ALA A 91 -9.26 14.61 18.03
CA ALA A 91 -9.60 15.05 16.66
C ALA A 91 -9.55 16.57 16.46
N SER A 92 -9.67 17.35 17.54
CA SER A 92 -9.56 18.81 17.50
C SER A 92 -8.11 19.30 17.40
N LEU A 93 -7.14 18.45 17.70
CA LEU A 93 -5.72 18.78 17.61
C LEU A 93 -5.21 18.51 16.19
N PRO A 94 -4.35 19.39 15.63
CA PRO A 94 -3.82 19.20 14.30
C PRO A 94 -2.89 17.98 14.24
N TYR A 95 -2.86 17.27 13.11
CA TYR A 95 -1.83 16.26 12.89
C TYR A 95 -0.44 16.94 12.78
N PRO A 96 0.63 16.43 13.43
CA PRO A 96 0.76 15.13 14.10
C PRO A 96 0.54 15.13 15.63
N SER A 97 0.12 16.25 16.23
CA SER A 97 -0.15 16.36 17.67
C SER A 97 -1.52 15.81 18.09
N GLY A 98 -2.44 15.58 17.14
CA GLY A 98 -3.72 14.90 17.32
C GLY A 98 -4.01 13.85 16.24
N GLN A 99 -5.24 13.35 16.22
CA GLN A 99 -5.75 12.32 15.32
C GLN A 99 -5.03 10.97 15.46
N LYS A 100 -4.83 10.51 16.70
CA LYS A 100 -4.17 9.25 17.05
C LYS A 100 -5.01 8.37 17.97
N GLU A 101 -6.06 8.92 18.58
CA GLU A 101 -6.88 8.22 19.55
C GLU A 101 -8.26 7.85 19.00
N ILE A 102 -8.70 6.63 19.31
CA ILE A 102 -10.06 6.15 19.04
C ILE A 102 -10.60 5.45 20.28
N VAL A 103 -11.83 5.79 20.65
CA VAL A 103 -12.52 5.27 21.83
C VAL A 103 -13.84 4.67 21.41
N LEU A 104 -14.06 3.39 21.74
CA LEU A 104 -15.31 2.69 21.50
C LEU A 104 -16.03 2.48 22.83
N SER A 105 -17.36 2.55 22.83
CA SER A 105 -18.15 2.25 24.01
C SER A 105 -19.32 1.32 23.70
N SER A 106 -19.67 0.44 24.63
CA SER A 106 -20.87 -0.40 24.51
C SER A 106 -22.13 0.47 24.59
N THR A 107 -23.13 0.21 23.74
CA THR A 107 -24.50 0.71 23.97
C THR A 107 -25.05 0.01 25.21
N GLY A 108 -24.99 0.68 26.36
CA GLY A 108 -25.64 0.17 27.56
C GLY A 108 -27.14 0.25 27.33
N ALA A 109 -27.77 -0.88 26.97
CA ALA A 109 -29.21 -0.96 27.05
C ALA A 109 -29.59 -0.67 28.51
N GLU A 110 -30.29 0.44 28.73
CA GLU A 110 -31.12 0.64 29.90
C GLU A 110 -32.22 -0.43 29.87
N ARG A 111 -31.86 -1.70 30.11
CA ARG A 111 -32.84 -2.71 30.45
C ARG A 111 -33.43 -2.25 31.78
N GLU A 112 -34.73 -2.02 31.80
CA GLU A 112 -35.50 -1.65 32.99
C GLU A 112 -34.95 -2.37 34.22
N TRP A 113 -34.53 -1.55 35.18
CA TRP A 113 -33.86 -1.98 36.38
C TRP A 113 -34.84 -2.72 37.30
N ASP A 114 -34.69 -4.04 37.41
CA ASP A 114 -35.36 -4.81 38.45
C ASP A 114 -34.59 -4.59 39.77
N ALA A 115 -35.21 -3.87 40.71
CA ALA A 115 -34.55 -3.22 41.85
C ALA A 115 -34.02 -4.15 42.96
N GLY A 116 -33.75 -5.42 42.66
CA GLY A 116 -33.41 -6.47 43.62
C GLY A 116 -31.91 -6.80 43.78
N MET A 117 -31.04 -6.46 42.81
CA MET A 117 -29.60 -6.79 42.89
C MET A 117 -28.74 -5.59 42.48
N GLY A 118 -28.10 -4.97 43.47
CA GLY A 118 -27.44 -3.65 43.39
C GLY A 118 -26.15 -3.54 42.55
N ASN A 119 -26.12 -4.01 41.30
CA ASN A 119 -25.01 -3.73 40.39
C ASN A 119 -25.51 -3.01 39.11
N LYS A 120 -25.32 -1.68 39.03
CA LYS A 120 -25.65 -0.88 37.84
C LYS A 120 -24.89 -1.44 36.61
N PRO A 121 -25.53 -1.54 35.42
CA PRO A 121 -24.82 -1.92 34.21
C PRO A 121 -23.71 -0.90 33.93
N ARG A 122 -22.46 -1.34 33.93
CA ARG A 122 -21.29 -0.49 33.67
C ARG A 122 -21.09 -0.40 32.16
N LYS A 123 -21.16 0.81 31.60
CA LYS A 123 -20.75 1.09 30.22
C LYS A 123 -19.28 0.70 30.05
N GLU A 124 -19.00 -0.25 29.16
CA GLU A 124 -17.64 -0.64 28.83
C GLU A 124 -17.07 0.37 27.83
N VAL A 125 -15.82 0.79 28.07
CA VAL A 125 -15.10 1.78 27.25
C VAL A 125 -13.74 1.21 26.91
N TRP A 126 -13.38 1.24 25.63
CA TRP A 126 -12.12 0.72 25.11
C TRP A 126 -11.36 1.82 24.35
N ASN A 127 -10.13 2.09 24.79
CA ASN A 127 -9.26 3.11 24.22
C ASN A 127 -8.15 2.46 23.40
N PHE A 128 -7.87 3.02 22.22
CA PHE A 128 -6.78 2.58 21.35
C PHE A 128 -6.02 3.80 20.80
N ASN A 129 -4.72 3.62 20.56
CA ASN A 129 -3.84 4.63 19.98
C ASN A 129 -3.07 4.05 18.80
N PHE A 130 -2.94 4.83 17.73
CA PHE A 130 -2.29 4.45 16.47
C PHE A 130 -1.48 5.63 15.91
N ASP A 131 -0.66 5.40 14.87
CA ASP A 131 0.10 6.47 14.22
C ASP A 131 -0.79 7.57 13.65
N ARG A 132 -1.98 7.18 13.16
CA ARG A 132 -3.03 8.08 12.69
C ARG A 132 -4.41 7.41 12.68
N VAL A 133 -5.44 8.18 13.02
CA VAL A 133 -6.85 7.78 13.01
C VAL A 133 -7.61 8.66 12.02
N PHE A 134 -8.21 8.03 11.02
CA PHE A 134 -9.08 8.61 10.01
C PHE A 134 -10.53 8.34 10.38
N THR A 135 -11.31 9.41 10.49
CA THR A 135 -12.74 9.38 10.83
C THR A 135 -13.60 9.14 9.59
N ALA A 136 -14.92 9.01 9.77
CA ALA A 136 -15.88 8.88 8.68
C ALA A 136 -15.87 10.03 7.67
N SER A 137 -15.40 11.22 8.05
CA SER A 137 -15.26 12.39 7.17
C SER A 137 -13.95 12.42 6.38
N SER A 138 -13.02 11.51 6.67
CA SER A 138 -11.71 11.46 6.02
C SER A 138 -11.81 10.90 4.60
N THR A 139 -11.25 11.62 3.63
CA THR A 139 -11.31 11.29 2.21
C THR A 139 -10.19 10.31 1.80
N GLN A 140 -10.27 9.80 0.56
CA GLN A 140 -9.19 9.02 -0.03
C GLN A 140 -7.91 9.85 -0.19
N ALA A 141 -8.04 11.16 -0.44
CA ALA A 141 -6.91 12.08 -0.57
C ALA A 141 -6.18 12.27 0.77
N ASP A 142 -6.92 12.38 1.87
CA ASP A 142 -6.36 12.54 3.22
C ASP A 142 -5.48 11.35 3.61
N LEU A 143 -5.98 10.13 3.34
CA LEU A 143 -5.21 8.90 3.56
C LEU A 143 -4.00 8.83 2.61
N PHE A 144 -4.18 9.21 1.35
CA PHE A 144 -3.11 9.15 0.37
C PHE A 144 -1.97 10.13 0.65
N ALA A 145 -2.24 11.27 1.30
CA ALA A 145 -1.20 12.24 1.68
C ALA A 145 -0.07 11.58 2.50
N GLU A 146 -0.40 10.64 3.38
CA GLU A 146 0.61 9.87 4.14
C GLU A 146 1.26 8.76 3.31
N ILE A 147 0.47 8.08 2.48
CA ILE A 147 0.95 6.97 1.64
C ILE A 147 1.86 7.47 0.50
N SER A 148 1.70 8.72 0.06
CA SER A 148 2.55 9.34 -0.96
C SER A 148 4.04 9.31 -0.59
N GLN A 149 4.36 9.45 0.71
CA GLN A 149 5.72 9.37 1.23
C GLN A 149 6.31 7.95 1.15
N LEU A 150 5.46 6.93 1.28
CA LEU A 150 5.84 5.53 1.07
C LEU A 150 6.03 5.22 -0.42
N ALA A 151 5.16 5.74 -1.29
CA ALA A 151 5.34 5.63 -2.75
C ALA A 151 6.67 6.27 -3.18
N GLN A 152 7.02 7.44 -2.64
CA GLN A 152 8.32 8.07 -2.85
C GLN A 152 9.49 7.17 -2.40
N SER A 153 9.35 6.51 -1.24
CA SER A 153 10.37 5.57 -0.76
C SER A 153 10.64 4.44 -1.75
N CYS A 154 9.64 3.99 -2.51
CA CYS A 154 9.83 2.94 -3.52
C CYS A 154 10.74 3.42 -4.65
N ILE A 155 10.55 4.64 -5.12
CA ILE A 155 11.35 5.28 -6.17
C ILE A 155 12.80 5.50 -5.71
N ASP A 156 12.98 5.75 -4.41
CA ASP A 156 14.29 5.95 -3.78
C ASP A 156 15.08 4.63 -3.60
N GLY A 157 14.41 3.47 -3.81
CA GLY A 157 15.01 2.14 -3.79
C GLY A 157 14.72 1.32 -2.53
N TYR A 158 13.58 1.56 -1.87
CA TYR A 158 13.15 0.79 -0.72
C TYR A 158 11.99 -0.15 -1.07
N ASN A 159 11.89 -1.26 -0.35
CA ASN A 159 10.69 -2.08 -0.36
C ASN A 159 9.64 -1.47 0.58
N VAL A 160 8.40 -1.51 0.14
CA VAL A 160 7.25 -1.00 0.86
C VAL A 160 6.13 -2.02 0.78
N CYS A 161 5.41 -2.19 1.88
CA CYS A 161 4.21 -2.99 1.94
C CYS A 161 3.10 -2.20 2.63
N ILE A 162 1.95 -2.10 1.99
CA ILE A 162 0.76 -1.47 2.53
C ILE A 162 -0.34 -2.52 2.46
N PHE A 163 -0.93 -2.86 3.59
CA PHE A 163 -2.01 -3.84 3.63
C PHE A 163 -3.23 -3.32 4.37
N ALA A 164 -4.41 -3.59 3.82
CA ALA A 164 -5.70 -3.25 4.41
C ALA A 164 -6.22 -4.46 5.20
N TYR A 165 -6.65 -4.24 6.43
CA TYR A 165 -7.08 -5.28 7.35
C TYR A 165 -8.40 -4.89 8.02
N GLY A 166 -9.29 -5.86 8.21
CA GLY A 166 -10.56 -5.69 8.92
C GLY A 166 -11.62 -6.65 8.41
N GLN A 167 -12.79 -6.65 9.05
CA GLN A 167 -13.88 -7.53 8.64
C GLN A 167 -14.42 -7.20 7.24
N THR A 168 -15.15 -8.13 6.65
CA THR A 168 -15.94 -7.88 5.45
C THR A 168 -16.91 -6.71 5.68
N GLY A 169 -17.01 -5.83 4.69
CA GLY A 169 -17.81 -4.61 4.77
C GLY A 169 -17.15 -3.44 5.52
N SER A 170 -15.94 -3.57 6.07
CA SER A 170 -15.28 -2.46 6.79
C SER A 170 -14.60 -1.40 5.90
N GLY A 171 -14.52 -1.65 4.58
CA GLY A 171 -13.97 -0.69 3.61
C GLY A 171 -12.53 -0.96 3.14
N LYS A 172 -12.03 -2.21 3.25
CA LYS A 172 -10.69 -2.60 2.76
C LYS A 172 -10.50 -2.37 1.26
N SER A 173 -11.36 -2.95 0.42
CA SER A 173 -11.30 -2.77 -1.03
C SER A 173 -11.57 -1.32 -1.46
N TRP A 174 -12.46 -0.61 -0.75
CA TRP A 174 -12.63 0.84 -0.94
C TRP A 174 -11.34 1.61 -0.65
N THR A 175 -10.57 1.20 0.36
CA THR A 175 -9.28 1.81 0.68
C THR A 175 -8.26 1.55 -0.42
N MET A 176 -8.11 0.30 -0.85
CA MET A 176 -7.07 -0.09 -1.81
C MET A 176 -7.39 0.29 -3.25
N GLU A 177 -8.56 -0.08 -3.74
CA GLU A 177 -8.98 0.14 -5.13
C GLU A 177 -9.79 1.43 -5.27
N GLY A 178 -10.75 1.62 -4.36
CA GLY A 178 -11.64 2.78 -4.34
C GLY A 178 -12.71 2.78 -5.44
N GLY A 179 -13.25 3.97 -5.72
CA GLY A 179 -14.22 4.20 -6.78
C GLY A 179 -13.60 4.54 -8.12
N ASN A 180 -14.47 4.87 -9.09
CA ASN A 180 -14.08 5.13 -10.48
C ASN A 180 -13.82 6.61 -10.80
N THR A 181 -14.00 7.52 -9.83
CA THR A 181 -13.73 8.97 -10.01
C THR A 181 -12.38 9.34 -9.42
N GLU A 182 -11.81 10.47 -9.83
CA GLU A 182 -10.51 10.95 -9.33
C GLU A 182 -10.52 11.18 -7.80
N GLU A 183 -11.65 11.61 -7.24
CA GLU A 183 -11.84 11.83 -5.81
C GLU A 183 -11.98 10.51 -5.04
N THR A 184 -12.59 9.50 -5.66
CA THR A 184 -12.94 8.23 -5.00
C THR A 184 -11.91 7.13 -5.20
N GLN A 185 -10.98 7.28 -6.14
CA GLN A 185 -9.86 6.36 -6.36
C GLN A 185 -9.11 6.03 -5.07
N GLY A 186 -8.75 4.76 -4.91
CA GLY A 186 -8.06 4.23 -3.74
C GLY A 186 -6.54 4.37 -3.79
N MET A 187 -5.86 3.66 -2.90
CA MET A 187 -4.41 3.77 -2.74
C MET A 187 -3.62 3.23 -3.94
N ILE A 188 -4.09 2.17 -4.60
CA ILE A 188 -3.39 1.59 -5.76
C ILE A 188 -3.30 2.59 -6.93
N PRO A 189 -4.41 3.12 -7.48
CA PRO A 189 -4.34 4.05 -8.60
C PRO A 189 -3.58 5.34 -8.24
N ARG A 190 -3.78 5.87 -7.03
CA ARG A 190 -3.08 7.08 -6.58
C ARG A 190 -1.57 6.86 -6.42
N ALA A 191 -1.16 5.73 -5.83
CA ALA A 191 0.27 5.42 -5.64
C ALA A 191 0.97 5.23 -6.98
N VAL A 192 0.32 4.59 -7.95
CA VAL A 192 0.85 4.46 -9.30
C VAL A 192 0.98 5.82 -9.98
N ALA A 193 -0.05 6.67 -9.92
CA ALA A 193 0.01 8.02 -10.49
C ALA A 193 1.18 8.83 -9.90
N GLN A 194 1.37 8.74 -8.58
CA GLN A 194 2.52 9.35 -7.89
C GLN A 194 3.85 8.80 -8.40
N VAL A 195 3.99 7.49 -8.56
CA VAL A 195 5.22 6.86 -9.05
C VAL A 195 5.58 7.36 -10.45
N PHE A 196 4.61 7.38 -11.36
CA PHE A 196 4.85 7.91 -12.72
C PHE A 196 5.19 9.40 -12.72
N ARG A 197 4.49 10.20 -11.91
CA ARG A 197 4.75 11.65 -11.82
C ARG A 197 6.18 11.93 -11.35
N VAL A 198 6.58 11.32 -10.24
CA VAL A 198 7.95 11.51 -9.70
C VAL A 198 9.00 10.91 -10.63
N ALA A 199 8.72 9.77 -11.27
CA ALA A 199 9.63 9.20 -12.26
C ALA A 199 9.88 10.14 -13.44
N ASP A 200 8.85 10.89 -13.87
CA ASP A 200 8.95 11.90 -14.93
C ASP A 200 9.76 13.12 -14.46
N GLU A 201 9.49 13.64 -13.27
CA GLU A 201 10.24 14.76 -12.65
C GLU A 201 11.74 14.44 -12.50
N LEU A 202 12.10 13.17 -12.29
CA LEU A 202 13.49 12.75 -12.14
C LEU A 202 14.24 12.58 -13.47
N LYS A 203 13.55 12.62 -14.63
CA LYS A 203 14.21 12.56 -15.95
C LYS A 203 15.14 13.75 -16.17
N ASP A 204 14.71 14.94 -15.76
CA ASP A 204 15.51 16.16 -15.85
C ASP A 204 16.77 16.10 -14.99
N LYS A 205 16.80 15.18 -14.01
CA LYS A 205 17.94 14.89 -13.13
C LYS A 205 18.72 13.65 -13.57
N GLY A 206 18.56 13.19 -14.81
CA GLY A 206 19.33 12.08 -15.39
C GLY A 206 18.89 10.68 -14.97
N TRP A 207 17.70 10.52 -14.37
CA TRP A 207 17.15 9.20 -14.04
C TRP A 207 16.17 8.71 -15.10
N THR A 208 16.29 7.44 -15.46
CA THR A 208 15.28 6.72 -16.25
C THR A 208 14.70 5.60 -15.41
N TYR A 209 13.38 5.44 -15.43
CA TYR A 209 12.69 4.43 -14.65
C TYR A 209 11.93 3.46 -15.56
N SER A 210 12.06 2.17 -15.28
CA SER A 210 11.18 1.11 -15.79
C SER A 210 10.27 0.62 -14.66
N VAL A 211 8.99 0.50 -14.97
CA VAL A 211 7.97 0.06 -14.02
C VAL A 211 7.31 -1.19 -14.54
N GLU A 212 7.18 -2.20 -13.70
CA GLU A 212 6.51 -3.46 -13.99
C GLU A 212 5.49 -3.74 -12.90
N GLY A 213 4.39 -4.40 -13.23
CA GLY A 213 3.38 -4.75 -12.22
C GLY A 213 2.81 -6.13 -12.40
N HIS A 214 2.38 -6.76 -11.30
CA HIS A 214 1.58 -7.97 -11.33
C HIS A 214 0.48 -7.94 -10.27
N PHE A 215 -0.56 -8.75 -10.46
CA PHE A 215 -1.68 -8.82 -9.54
C PHE A 215 -2.03 -10.27 -9.23
N LEU A 216 -1.93 -10.65 -7.96
CA LEU A 216 -2.17 -12.02 -7.48
C LEU A 216 -3.41 -12.07 -6.59
N GLU A 217 -4.07 -13.21 -6.61
CA GLU A 217 -5.06 -13.62 -5.61
C GLU A 217 -4.52 -14.82 -4.83
N ILE A 218 -4.59 -14.77 -3.50
CA ILE A 218 -4.38 -15.93 -2.63
C ILE A 218 -5.75 -16.34 -2.08
N TYR A 219 -6.24 -17.48 -2.55
CA TYR A 219 -7.50 -18.06 -2.10
C TYR A 219 -7.25 -19.52 -1.75
N ASN A 220 -7.67 -19.94 -0.55
CA ASN A 220 -7.55 -21.32 -0.10
C ASN A 220 -6.10 -21.88 -0.21
N GLU A 221 -5.11 -21.08 0.22
CA GLU A 221 -3.66 -21.38 0.13
C GLU A 221 -3.15 -21.64 -1.31
N THR A 222 -3.92 -21.24 -2.32
CA THR A 222 -3.57 -21.32 -3.74
C THR A 222 -3.37 -19.92 -4.29
N ILE A 223 -2.24 -19.70 -4.97
CA ILE A 223 -1.93 -18.43 -5.63
C ILE A 223 -2.49 -18.51 -7.05
N THR A 224 -3.17 -17.45 -7.49
CA THR A 224 -3.66 -17.29 -8.86
C THR A 224 -3.15 -15.96 -9.39
N ASP A 225 -2.44 -15.97 -10.51
CA ASP A 225 -2.16 -14.74 -11.27
C ASP A 225 -3.48 -14.23 -11.87
N LEU A 226 -3.89 -12.99 -11.54
CA LEU A 226 -5.12 -12.34 -12.01
C LEU A 226 -5.00 -11.69 -13.40
N LEU A 227 -3.78 -11.53 -13.91
CA LEU A 227 -3.51 -10.88 -15.20
C LEU A 227 -3.40 -11.87 -16.36
N SER A 228 -2.96 -13.11 -16.10
CA SER A 228 -2.92 -14.16 -17.11
C SER A 228 -4.30 -14.52 -17.70
N PRO A 229 -4.41 -15.04 -18.93
CA PRO A 229 -5.63 -15.71 -19.34
C PRO A 229 -5.86 -16.97 -18.49
N PRO A 230 -7.12 -17.40 -18.26
CA PRO A 230 -7.38 -18.70 -17.66
C PRO A 230 -6.79 -19.82 -18.54
N PRO A 231 -6.34 -20.94 -17.94
CA PRO A 231 -5.88 -22.09 -18.70
C PRO A 231 -6.96 -22.58 -19.67
N ALA A 232 -6.55 -23.06 -20.85
CA ALA A 232 -7.49 -23.64 -21.80
C ALA A 232 -8.13 -24.92 -21.21
N ALA A 233 -9.29 -25.30 -21.73
CA ALA A 233 -9.96 -26.52 -21.28
C ALA A 233 -9.05 -27.74 -21.51
N GLY A 234 -8.61 -28.39 -20.42
CA GLY A 234 -7.72 -29.55 -20.44
C GLY A 234 -6.27 -29.27 -20.03
N ASP A 235 -5.86 -27.99 -19.92
CA ASP A 235 -4.53 -27.66 -19.41
C ASP A 235 -4.44 -27.88 -17.88
N PRO A 236 -3.31 -28.37 -17.37
CA PRO A 236 -3.11 -28.46 -15.93
C PRO A 236 -3.10 -27.05 -15.31
N PRO A 237 -3.58 -26.90 -14.06
CA PRO A 237 -3.52 -25.62 -13.36
C PRO A 237 -2.06 -25.18 -13.23
N ARG A 238 -1.78 -23.92 -13.56
CA ARG A 238 -0.45 -23.33 -13.38
C ARG A 238 -0.10 -23.32 -11.90
N LYS A 239 1.10 -23.80 -11.57
CA LYS A 239 1.59 -23.85 -10.20
C LYS A 239 2.50 -22.65 -9.94
N HIS A 240 2.04 -21.74 -9.09
CA HIS A 240 2.78 -20.55 -8.72
C HIS A 240 3.54 -20.76 -7.41
N GLU A 241 4.87 -20.64 -7.45
CA GLU A 241 5.76 -20.86 -6.31
C GLU A 241 6.47 -19.57 -5.88
N ILE A 242 6.53 -19.34 -4.57
CA ILE A 242 7.13 -18.14 -3.96
C ILE A 242 8.64 -18.37 -3.80
N HIS A 243 9.43 -17.40 -4.26
CA HIS A 243 10.88 -17.39 -4.18
C HIS A 243 11.35 -16.11 -3.47
N HIS A 244 12.31 -16.25 -2.54
CA HIS A 244 12.94 -15.13 -1.87
C HIS A 244 14.39 -15.00 -2.30
N HIS A 245 14.76 -13.83 -2.81
CA HIS A 245 16.13 -13.55 -3.20
C HIS A 245 16.92 -13.04 -1.97
N PRO A 246 17.97 -13.75 -1.52
CA PRO A 246 18.63 -13.46 -0.25
C PRO A 246 19.41 -12.13 -0.25
N VAL A 247 19.88 -11.68 -1.42
CA VAL A 247 20.69 -10.46 -1.55
C VAL A 247 19.81 -9.22 -1.75
N THR A 248 18.87 -9.30 -2.69
CA THR A 248 17.99 -8.16 -3.02
C THR A 248 16.82 -8.03 -2.06
N HIS A 249 16.58 -9.04 -1.22
CA HIS A 249 15.38 -9.17 -0.38
C HIS A 249 14.07 -9.03 -1.18
N LEU A 250 14.12 -9.32 -2.48
CA LEU A 250 12.95 -9.32 -3.34
C LEU A 250 12.20 -10.64 -3.20
N THR A 251 10.86 -10.57 -3.14
CA THR A 251 10.01 -11.74 -3.30
C THR A 251 9.51 -11.81 -4.75
N SER A 252 9.61 -12.99 -5.36
CA SER A 252 9.11 -13.29 -6.70
C SER A 252 8.21 -14.52 -6.67
N VAL A 253 7.31 -14.61 -7.65
CA VAL A 253 6.39 -15.75 -7.80
C VAL A 253 6.54 -16.28 -9.22
N SER A 254 6.69 -17.60 -9.36
CA SER A 254 6.90 -18.24 -10.67
C SER A 254 5.66 -18.14 -11.56
N ASP A 255 5.89 -18.09 -12.88
CA ASP A 255 4.86 -18.20 -13.92
C ASP A 255 3.76 -17.12 -13.83
N VAL A 256 4.10 -15.94 -13.30
CA VAL A 256 3.21 -14.77 -13.21
C VAL A 256 3.49 -13.80 -14.35
N GLN A 257 2.42 -13.25 -14.93
CA GLN A 257 2.54 -12.19 -15.92
C GLN A 257 2.94 -10.87 -15.26
N THR A 258 4.08 -10.31 -15.68
CA THR A 258 4.62 -9.03 -15.20
C THR A 258 4.74 -8.01 -16.33
N PRO A 259 3.63 -7.45 -16.84
CA PRO A 259 3.68 -6.45 -17.90
C PRO A 259 4.50 -5.21 -17.49
N ALA A 260 5.27 -4.68 -18.45
CA ALA A 260 5.83 -3.34 -18.35
C ALA A 260 4.69 -2.31 -18.38
N LEU A 261 4.74 -1.35 -17.47
CA LEU A 261 3.75 -0.30 -17.30
C LEU A 261 4.35 1.02 -17.78
N THR A 262 3.72 1.63 -18.77
CA THR A 262 4.17 2.90 -19.38
C THR A 262 3.27 4.08 -19.02
N SER A 263 2.10 3.83 -18.43
CA SER A 263 1.21 4.91 -17.95
C SER A 263 0.30 4.46 -16.79
N PRO A 264 -0.18 5.41 -15.96
CA PRO A 264 -1.19 5.12 -14.94
C PRO A 264 -2.48 4.50 -15.50
N ALA A 265 -2.87 4.88 -16.72
CA ALA A 265 -4.07 4.35 -17.37
C ALA A 265 -4.02 2.83 -17.61
N GLN A 266 -2.83 2.28 -17.90
CA GLN A 266 -2.66 0.83 -18.03
C GLN A 266 -2.94 0.11 -16.71
N VAL A 267 -2.56 0.69 -15.57
CA VAL A 267 -2.86 0.08 -14.26
C VAL A 267 -4.36 0.09 -13.97
N LEU A 268 -5.08 1.17 -14.30
CA LEU A 268 -6.54 1.20 -14.18
C LEU A 268 -7.18 0.08 -15.01
N ALA A 269 -6.68 -0.18 -16.23
CA ALA A 269 -7.14 -1.28 -17.05
C ALA A 269 -6.84 -2.66 -16.44
N LEU A 270 -5.65 -2.85 -15.84
CA LEU A 270 -5.28 -4.08 -15.14
C LEU A 270 -6.13 -4.32 -13.89
N LEU A 271 -6.41 -3.27 -13.11
CA LEU A 271 -7.33 -3.33 -11.97
C LEU A 271 -8.73 -3.77 -12.42
N ALA A 272 -9.26 -3.14 -13.47
CA ALA A 272 -10.56 -3.52 -14.02
C ALA A 272 -10.57 -4.97 -14.55
N GLN A 273 -9.47 -5.42 -15.16
CA GLN A 273 -9.32 -6.82 -15.60
C GLN A 273 -9.32 -7.79 -14.42
N ALA A 274 -8.53 -7.52 -13.40
CA ALA A 274 -8.44 -8.34 -12.20
C ALA A 274 -9.79 -8.42 -11.47
N GLN A 275 -10.50 -7.29 -11.33
CA GLN A 275 -11.85 -7.26 -10.79
C GLN A 275 -12.82 -8.13 -11.60
N ARG A 276 -12.82 -8.01 -12.95
CA ARG A 276 -13.64 -8.88 -13.81
C ARG A 276 -13.37 -10.36 -13.54
N ARG A 277 -12.09 -10.73 -13.41
CA ARG A 277 -11.69 -12.11 -13.17
C ARG A 277 -12.14 -12.62 -11.80
N ARG A 278 -12.01 -11.80 -10.75
CA ARG A 278 -12.52 -12.11 -9.41
C ARG A 278 -14.04 -12.29 -9.42
N ARG A 279 -14.78 -11.44 -10.17
CA ARG A 279 -16.25 -11.58 -10.30
C ARG A 279 -16.68 -12.86 -10.99
N VAL A 280 -16.05 -13.25 -12.11
CA VAL A 280 -16.38 -14.51 -12.82
C VAL A 280 -16.15 -15.71 -11.90
N ALA A 281 -15.07 -15.68 -11.12
CA ALA A 281 -14.79 -16.69 -10.12
C ALA A 281 -15.82 -16.71 -8.98
N ALA A 282 -16.34 -15.54 -8.57
CA ALA A 282 -17.37 -15.40 -7.54
C ALA A 282 -18.79 -15.81 -8.00
N THR A 283 -19.11 -15.70 -9.29
CA THR A 283 -20.40 -16.19 -9.83
C THR A 283 -20.45 -17.71 -9.94
N LEU A 284 -19.29 -18.38 -9.95
CA LEU A 284 -19.18 -19.85 -9.94
C LEU A 284 -19.19 -20.42 -8.50
N MET A 285 -18.77 -19.64 -7.51
CA MET A 285 -18.82 -19.94 -6.08
C MET A 285 -18.90 -18.62 -5.29
N ASN A 286 -20.01 -18.38 -4.56
CA ASN A 286 -20.36 -17.21 -3.73
C ASN A 286 -19.23 -16.25 -3.29
N GLU A 287 -19.54 -14.94 -3.19
CA GLU A 287 -18.78 -13.84 -2.51
C GLU A 287 -17.26 -14.04 -2.32
N ARG A 288 -16.56 -14.52 -3.34
CA ARG A 288 -15.14 -14.88 -3.26
C ARG A 288 -14.23 -13.69 -2.91
N SER A 289 -14.65 -12.46 -3.22
CA SER A 289 -13.85 -11.26 -2.99
C SER A 289 -13.63 -10.92 -1.52
N SER A 290 -14.56 -11.27 -0.62
CA SER A 290 -14.40 -11.09 0.83
C SER A 290 -13.49 -12.16 1.46
N ARG A 291 -13.22 -13.22 0.71
CA ARG A 291 -12.65 -14.49 1.16
C ARG A 291 -11.28 -14.79 0.53
N SER A 292 -10.75 -13.90 -0.29
CA SER A 292 -9.43 -14.01 -0.88
C SER A 292 -8.57 -12.78 -0.61
N HIS A 293 -7.27 -12.98 -0.46
CA HIS A 293 -6.31 -11.88 -0.37
C HIS A 293 -5.91 -11.47 -1.78
N SER A 294 -5.82 -10.17 -2.04
CA SER A 294 -5.34 -9.64 -3.31
C SER A 294 -4.05 -8.87 -3.10
N VAL A 295 -3.06 -9.11 -3.95
CA VAL A 295 -1.72 -8.54 -3.83
C VAL A 295 -1.35 -7.90 -5.16
N PHE A 296 -1.43 -6.58 -5.22
CA PHE A 296 -0.90 -5.81 -6.33
C PHE A 296 0.55 -5.42 -6.01
N THR A 297 1.48 -5.79 -6.89
CA THR A 297 2.90 -5.50 -6.69
C THR A 297 3.42 -4.69 -7.87
N LEU A 298 4.04 -3.55 -7.56
CA LEU A 298 4.76 -2.70 -8.49
C LEU A 298 6.27 -2.85 -8.25
N ARG A 299 7.03 -3.19 -9.29
CA ARG A 299 8.48 -3.17 -9.28
C ARG A 299 8.97 -1.95 -10.03
N ILE A 300 9.83 -1.17 -9.39
CA ILE A 300 10.35 0.09 -9.91
C ILE A 300 11.87 -0.05 -9.97
N ARG A 301 12.43 0.08 -11.17
CA ARG A 301 13.87 0.07 -11.40
C ARG A 301 14.28 1.40 -12.02
N GLY A 302 15.13 2.14 -11.31
CA GLY A 302 15.70 3.41 -11.74
C GLY A 302 17.17 3.27 -12.08
N THR A 303 17.58 3.82 -13.22
CA THR A 303 18.97 3.89 -13.67
C THR A 303 19.34 5.36 -13.89
N HIS A 304 20.41 5.81 -13.25
CA HIS A 304 21.03 7.11 -13.53
C HIS A 304 21.94 7.01 -14.75
N ALA A 305 22.10 8.12 -15.49
CA ALA A 305 22.97 8.32 -16.66
C ALA A 305 24.04 7.22 -16.89
N ALA A 306 23.98 6.56 -18.05
CA ALA A 306 24.90 5.51 -18.51
C ALA A 306 25.14 4.32 -17.54
N GLY A 307 24.30 4.12 -16.52
CA GLY A 307 24.35 2.95 -15.62
C GLY A 307 25.22 3.13 -14.36
N GLU A 308 25.66 4.36 -14.07
CA GLU A 308 26.54 4.64 -12.92
C GLU A 308 25.88 4.36 -11.56
N ALA A 309 24.55 4.49 -11.47
CA ALA A 309 23.80 4.19 -10.27
C ALA A 309 22.48 3.50 -10.59
N GLU A 310 22.18 2.43 -9.86
CA GLU A 310 20.92 1.71 -9.95
C GLU A 310 20.14 1.77 -8.64
N ARG A 311 18.81 1.79 -8.76
CA ARG A 311 17.88 1.73 -7.64
C ARG A 311 16.75 0.78 -7.98
N MET A 312 16.46 -0.14 -7.06
CA MET A 312 15.32 -1.04 -7.17
C MET A 312 14.44 -0.88 -5.94
N GLY A 313 13.15 -0.69 -6.16
CA GLY A 313 12.15 -0.64 -5.10
C GLY A 313 10.91 -1.43 -5.48
N THR A 314 10.19 -1.89 -4.47
CA THR A 314 8.97 -2.67 -4.63
C THR A 314 7.87 -2.08 -3.78
N LEU A 315 6.71 -1.83 -4.38
CA LEU A 315 5.50 -1.45 -3.67
C LEU A 315 4.52 -2.61 -3.70
N ASN A 316 4.21 -3.17 -2.53
CA ASN A 316 3.17 -4.17 -2.36
C ASN A 316 1.94 -3.51 -1.75
N LEU A 317 0.80 -3.59 -2.44
CA LEU A 317 -0.50 -3.07 -2.02
C LEU A 317 -1.45 -4.26 -1.88
N VAL A 318 -1.85 -4.56 -0.65
CA VAL A 318 -2.51 -5.81 -0.28
C VAL A 318 -3.91 -5.55 0.29
N ASP A 319 -4.93 -6.11 -0.35
CA ASP A 319 -6.30 -6.17 0.20
C ASP A 319 -6.50 -7.55 0.83
N LEU A 320 -6.49 -7.62 2.16
CA LEU A 320 -6.64 -8.90 2.86
C LEU A 320 -8.09 -9.37 2.85
N ALA A 321 -8.30 -10.68 3.02
CA ALA A 321 -9.61 -11.25 3.29
C ALA A 321 -10.22 -10.70 4.60
N GLY A 322 -11.53 -10.86 4.76
CA GLY A 322 -12.24 -10.53 5.99
C GLY A 322 -11.67 -11.24 7.22
N SER A 323 -11.53 -10.49 8.32
CA SER A 323 -11.00 -11.00 9.60
C SER A 323 -12.05 -11.60 10.54
N GLU A 324 -13.32 -11.61 10.14
CA GLU A 324 -14.44 -12.11 10.95
C GLU A 324 -14.32 -13.60 11.28
N ARG A 325 -14.78 -13.98 12.49
CA ARG A 325 -14.64 -15.35 12.99
C ARG A 325 -15.72 -16.31 12.46
N LEU A 326 -15.36 -17.59 12.42
CA LEU A 326 -16.21 -18.73 12.00
C LEU A 326 -17.55 -18.84 12.75
N ALA A 327 -17.63 -18.40 14.01
CA ALA A 327 -18.79 -18.59 14.87
C ALA A 327 -20.07 -17.94 14.32
N THR A 328 -19.93 -16.96 13.43
CA THR A 328 -21.02 -16.18 12.85
C THR A 328 -21.72 -16.88 11.68
N LEU A 329 -21.20 -18.00 11.17
CA LEU A 329 -21.63 -18.54 9.87
C LEU A 329 -22.67 -19.67 9.90
N GLY A 330 -23.03 -20.25 11.06
CA GLY A 330 -24.16 -21.20 11.16
C GLY A 330 -24.11 -22.42 10.20
N LEU A 331 -22.93 -22.85 9.76
CA LEU A 331 -22.77 -23.88 8.72
C LEU A 331 -22.77 -25.30 9.32
N GLY A 332 -23.95 -25.94 9.34
CA GLY A 332 -24.14 -27.35 9.72
C GLY A 332 -24.30 -28.33 8.54
N ALA A 333 -23.72 -29.53 8.71
CA ALA A 333 -24.12 -30.86 8.23
C ALA A 333 -24.48 -31.11 6.73
N SER A 334 -23.92 -30.39 5.76
CA SER A 334 -24.00 -30.77 4.33
C SER A 334 -22.61 -30.85 3.68
N VAL A 335 -22.47 -31.56 2.56
CA VAL A 335 -21.20 -31.66 1.80
C VAL A 335 -20.73 -30.27 1.32
N ALA A 336 -21.65 -29.44 0.85
CA ALA A 336 -21.39 -28.03 0.54
C ALA A 336 -21.02 -27.21 1.79
N GLY A 337 -21.56 -27.56 2.95
CA GLY A 337 -21.18 -27.00 4.25
C GLY A 337 -19.76 -27.39 4.67
N ALA A 338 -19.32 -28.62 4.37
CA ALA A 338 -17.97 -29.11 4.67
C ALA A 338 -16.89 -28.44 3.81
N GLU A 339 -17.13 -28.26 2.50
CA GLU A 339 -16.21 -27.50 1.63
C GLU A 339 -16.12 -26.03 2.06
N ARG A 340 -17.26 -25.39 2.35
CA ARG A 340 -17.28 -24.02 2.89
C ARG A 340 -16.60 -23.92 4.25
N LEU A 341 -16.73 -24.91 5.11
CA LEU A 341 -16.03 -24.96 6.39
C LEU A 341 -14.52 -25.02 6.19
N LYS A 342 -14.04 -25.90 5.29
CA LYS A 342 -12.62 -26.04 4.97
C LYS A 342 -12.04 -24.77 4.34
N GLU A 343 -12.78 -24.14 3.43
CA GLU A 343 -12.44 -22.84 2.85
C GLU A 343 -12.30 -21.77 3.95
N THR A 344 -13.31 -21.65 4.82
CA THR A 344 -13.32 -20.65 5.90
C THR A 344 -12.20 -20.91 6.92
N GLN A 345 -11.87 -22.18 7.20
CA GLN A 345 -10.72 -22.56 8.01
C GLN A 345 -9.40 -22.11 7.37
N ASN A 346 -9.25 -22.24 6.05
CA ASN A 346 -8.02 -21.85 5.35
C ASN A 346 -7.86 -20.33 5.24
N ILE A 347 -8.95 -19.58 5.05
CA ILE A 347 -8.94 -18.11 5.09
C ILE A 347 -8.48 -17.63 6.46
N ASN A 348 -9.12 -18.14 7.52
CA ASN A 348 -8.72 -17.80 8.88
C ASN A 348 -7.32 -18.29 9.23
N ARG A 349 -6.86 -19.42 8.67
CA ARG A 349 -5.48 -19.90 8.85
C ARG A 349 -4.46 -18.86 8.39
N SER A 350 -4.64 -18.25 7.22
CA SER A 350 -3.70 -17.26 6.70
C SER A 350 -3.63 -15.99 7.58
N LEU A 351 -4.76 -15.52 8.11
CA LEU A 351 -4.81 -14.37 9.02
C LEU A 351 -4.32 -14.71 10.43
N SER A 352 -4.60 -15.91 10.93
CA SER A 352 -4.04 -16.42 12.19
C SER A 352 -2.51 -16.55 12.10
N ALA A 353 -1.99 -17.10 10.99
CA ALA A 353 -0.56 -17.18 10.74
C ALA A 353 0.08 -15.79 10.68
N LEU A 354 -0.59 -14.80 10.08
CA LEU A 354 -0.15 -13.41 10.12
C LEU A 354 -0.09 -12.88 11.56
N GLY A 355 -1.08 -13.21 12.38
CA GLY A 355 -1.08 -12.93 13.82
C GLY A 355 0.11 -13.54 14.56
N ASP A 356 0.42 -14.79 14.30
CA ASP A 356 1.56 -15.50 14.88
C ASP A 356 2.89 -14.89 14.46
N VAL A 357 3.02 -14.50 13.18
CA VAL A 357 4.20 -13.80 12.66
C VAL A 357 4.42 -12.46 13.36
N ILE A 358 3.37 -11.64 13.49
CA ILE A 358 3.46 -10.35 14.19
C ILE A 358 3.82 -10.54 15.66
N ALA A 359 3.20 -11.51 16.34
CA ALA A 359 3.50 -11.82 17.73
C ALA A 359 4.96 -12.29 17.90
N ALA A 360 5.45 -13.14 17.00
CA ALA A 360 6.83 -13.61 17.02
C ALA A 360 7.83 -12.47 16.75
N LEU A 361 7.51 -11.54 15.85
CA LEU A 361 8.31 -10.34 15.60
C LEU A 361 8.38 -9.42 16.82
N GLY A 362 7.30 -9.32 17.60
CA GLY A 362 7.28 -8.56 18.85
C GLY A 362 8.19 -9.10 19.95
N ASN A 363 8.61 -10.37 19.88
CA ASN A 363 9.51 -10.99 20.86
C ASN A 363 10.98 -10.59 20.69
N GLY A 364 11.30 -9.78 19.68
CA GLY A 364 12.65 -9.29 19.43
C GLY A 364 13.49 -10.17 18.49
N PRO A 365 14.72 -9.75 18.18
CA PRO A 365 15.58 -10.42 17.22
C PRO A 365 16.02 -11.80 17.70
N GLY A 366 15.99 -12.80 16.81
CA GLY A 366 16.46 -14.17 17.09
C GLY A 366 15.37 -15.20 17.38
N ALA A 367 14.12 -14.77 17.61
CA ALA A 367 12.99 -15.69 17.68
C ALA A 367 12.68 -16.30 16.29
N HIS A 368 12.34 -17.58 16.25
CA HIS A 368 11.86 -18.21 15.01
C HIS A 368 10.50 -17.62 14.63
N VAL A 369 10.43 -16.99 13.46
CA VAL A 369 9.19 -16.41 12.93
C VAL A 369 8.57 -17.36 11.89
N PRO A 370 7.33 -17.83 12.08
CA PRO A 370 6.75 -18.91 11.29
C PRO A 370 6.14 -18.45 9.94
N TYR A 371 6.91 -17.74 9.11
CA TYR A 371 6.43 -17.21 7.82
C TYR A 371 5.86 -18.28 6.89
N ARG A 372 6.34 -19.52 6.99
CA ARG A 372 5.91 -20.64 6.12
C ARG A 372 4.55 -21.24 6.46
N ASN A 373 3.92 -20.82 7.56
CA ASN A 373 2.64 -21.37 8.00
C ASN A 373 1.46 -21.01 7.07
N SER A 374 1.62 -20.00 6.21
CA SER A 374 0.67 -19.69 5.13
C SER A 374 1.39 -19.11 3.91
N LYS A 375 0.78 -19.22 2.73
CA LYS A 375 1.27 -18.57 1.50
C LYS A 375 1.30 -17.06 1.61
N LEU A 376 0.34 -16.46 2.32
CA LEU A 376 0.30 -15.01 2.56
C LEU A 376 1.52 -14.55 3.36
N THR A 377 1.75 -15.15 4.53
CA THR A 377 2.88 -14.79 5.40
C THR A 377 4.22 -15.11 4.74
N TYR A 378 4.28 -16.15 3.92
CA TYR A 378 5.48 -16.48 3.17
C TYR A 378 5.75 -15.43 2.09
N LEU A 379 4.74 -15.05 1.31
CA LEU A 379 4.86 -13.99 0.31
C LEU A 379 5.30 -12.66 0.94
N LEU A 380 4.72 -12.30 2.09
CA LEU A 380 5.00 -11.07 2.83
C LEU A 380 6.24 -11.15 3.72
N GLN A 381 6.98 -12.26 3.73
CA GLN A 381 8.14 -12.44 4.62
C GLN A 381 9.13 -11.28 4.54
N ASN A 382 9.56 -10.90 3.34
CA ASN A 382 10.51 -9.80 3.13
C ASN A 382 9.90 -8.41 3.38
N SER A 383 8.57 -8.31 3.40
CA SER A 383 7.84 -7.10 3.78
C SER A 383 7.74 -6.93 5.30
N LEU A 384 7.66 -8.04 6.03
CA LEU A 384 7.51 -8.09 7.48
C LEU A 384 8.84 -8.38 8.20
N SER A 385 9.94 -8.50 7.45
CA SER A 385 11.30 -8.58 7.99
C SER A 385 12.08 -7.35 7.53
N GLY A 386 13.02 -6.88 8.37
CA GLY A 386 13.50 -5.49 8.49
C GLY A 386 14.16 -4.79 7.32
N ASN A 387 13.85 -5.13 6.07
CA ASN A 387 14.27 -4.42 4.86
C ASN A 387 13.08 -3.79 4.10
N SER A 388 11.96 -3.55 4.78
CA SER A 388 10.75 -2.98 4.18
C SER A 388 10.10 -1.97 5.12
N LYS A 389 9.49 -0.94 4.54
CA LYS A 389 8.60 -0.02 5.25
C LYS A 389 7.17 -0.53 5.13
N THR A 390 6.54 -0.82 6.24
CA THR A 390 5.26 -1.51 6.29
C THR A 390 4.20 -0.63 6.94
N LEU A 391 3.04 -0.56 6.29
CA LEU A 391 1.87 0.16 6.78
C LEU A 391 0.66 -0.76 6.79
N MET A 392 0.07 -0.93 7.97
CA MET A 392 -1.25 -1.51 8.12
C MET A 392 -2.29 -0.41 8.08
N VAL A 393 -3.30 -0.53 7.22
CA VAL A 393 -4.52 0.28 7.29
C VAL A 393 -5.62 -0.60 7.88
N LEU A 394 -5.91 -0.39 9.16
CA LEU A 394 -7.03 -1.01 9.86
C LEU A 394 -8.33 -0.32 9.43
N ASN A 395 -9.23 -1.07 8.79
CA ASN A 395 -10.54 -0.63 8.37
C ASN A 395 -11.62 -1.11 9.34
N LEU A 396 -12.43 -0.18 9.84
CA LEU A 396 -13.51 -0.45 10.79
C LEU A 396 -14.87 -0.04 10.22
N SER A 397 -15.89 -0.84 10.56
CA SER A 397 -17.29 -0.51 10.32
C SER A 397 -17.82 0.35 11.47
N PRO A 398 -18.66 1.37 11.19
CA PRO A 398 -19.27 2.20 12.22
C PRO A 398 -20.50 1.56 12.87
N LEU A 399 -20.83 0.31 12.58
CA LEU A 399 -22.08 -0.33 12.99
C LEU A 399 -21.96 -0.96 14.39
N GLU A 400 -22.97 -0.82 15.23
CA GLU A 400 -23.00 -1.43 16.57
C GLU A 400 -22.98 -2.97 16.48
N ALA A 401 -23.69 -3.53 15.48
CA ALA A 401 -23.65 -4.97 15.19
C ALA A 401 -22.23 -5.51 14.91
N HIS A 402 -21.31 -4.63 14.52
CA HIS A 402 -19.92 -4.96 14.20
C HIS A 402 -18.93 -4.65 15.34
N LEU A 403 -19.41 -4.15 16.49
CA LEU A 403 -18.55 -3.71 17.60
C LEU A 403 -17.56 -4.79 18.05
N ASN A 404 -18.01 -6.03 18.23
CA ASN A 404 -17.15 -7.13 18.70
C ASN A 404 -16.01 -7.48 17.72
N GLU A 405 -16.29 -7.45 16.42
CA GLU A 405 -15.29 -7.70 15.38
C GLU A 405 -14.34 -6.49 15.21
N SER A 406 -14.87 -5.28 15.35
CA SER A 406 -14.07 -4.04 15.44
C SER A 406 -13.09 -4.10 16.62
N LEU A 407 -13.53 -4.51 17.81
CA LEU A 407 -12.68 -4.67 18.99
C LEU A 407 -11.60 -5.73 18.79
N THR A 408 -11.92 -6.84 18.12
CA THR A 408 -10.92 -7.87 17.78
C THR A 408 -9.87 -7.32 16.82
N SER A 409 -10.29 -6.57 15.81
CA SER A 409 -9.41 -5.96 14.81
C SER A 409 -8.52 -4.86 15.41
N LEU A 410 -9.09 -4.04 16.30
CA LEU A 410 -8.36 -3.02 17.07
C LEU A 410 -7.27 -3.62 17.95
N ARG A 411 -7.59 -4.69 18.70
CA ARG A 411 -6.61 -5.40 19.53
C ARG A 411 -5.48 -6.02 18.70
N PHE A 412 -5.80 -6.56 17.52
CA PHE A 412 -4.77 -7.06 16.60
C PHE A 412 -3.87 -5.93 16.10
N ALA A 413 -4.46 -4.82 15.66
CA ALA A 413 -3.73 -3.65 15.20
C ALA A 413 -2.82 -3.05 16.28
N THR A 414 -3.24 -3.06 17.56
CA THR A 414 -2.38 -2.65 18.69
C THR A 414 -1.13 -3.53 18.81
N LYS A 415 -1.25 -4.85 18.57
CA LYS A 415 -0.07 -5.75 18.55
C LYS A 415 0.87 -5.40 17.41
N VAL A 416 0.33 -5.13 16.21
CA VAL A 416 1.12 -4.70 15.05
C VAL A 416 1.83 -3.38 15.34
N ASN A 417 1.13 -2.41 15.92
CA ASN A 417 1.67 -1.08 16.23
C ASN A 417 2.83 -1.14 17.24
N ASN A 418 2.77 -2.08 18.18
CA ASN A 418 3.82 -2.27 19.19
C ASN A 418 4.99 -3.14 18.70
N THR A 419 4.96 -3.62 17.46
CA THR A 419 6.00 -4.47 16.90
C THR A 419 7.12 -3.61 16.32
N THR A 420 8.35 -3.82 16.80
CA THR A 420 9.53 -3.15 16.23
C THR A 420 10.26 -4.09 15.29
N ILE A 421 10.28 -3.76 14.00
CA ILE A 421 11.16 -4.43 13.03
C ILE A 421 12.39 -3.53 12.80
N GLY A 422 13.57 -4.14 12.71
CA GLY A 422 14.84 -3.44 12.42
C GLY A 422 14.81 -2.54 11.18
N THR A 423 15.85 -1.71 11.02
CA THR A 423 15.92 -0.62 10.02
C THR A 423 15.88 -1.09 8.57
N ALA A 424 14.91 -0.55 7.80
CA ALA A 424 14.77 -0.81 6.37
C ALA A 424 16.02 -0.40 5.58
N LYS A 425 16.62 -1.34 4.84
CA LYS A 425 17.79 -1.10 3.98
C LYS A 425 17.40 -0.90 2.53
N LYS A 426 18.18 -0.10 1.81
CA LYS A 426 18.06 0.08 0.36
C LYS A 426 18.41 -1.23 -0.35
N VAL A 427 17.68 -1.58 -1.41
CA VAL A 427 18.00 -2.76 -2.23
C VAL A 427 19.37 -2.56 -2.89
N GLN A 428 20.31 -3.47 -2.61
CA GLN A 428 21.62 -3.47 -3.24
C GLN A 428 21.54 -4.24 -4.55
N VAL A 429 22.00 -3.61 -5.64
CA VAL A 429 22.21 -4.28 -6.92
C VAL A 429 23.72 -4.40 -7.09
N GLN A 430 24.23 -5.63 -7.12
CA GLN A 430 25.61 -5.83 -7.57
C GLN A 430 25.65 -5.52 -9.05
N SER A 431 26.41 -4.51 -9.46
CA SER A 431 26.80 -4.40 -10.86
C SER A 431 27.60 -5.66 -11.19
N GLY A 432 27.00 -6.55 -11.99
CA GLY A 432 27.76 -7.62 -12.60
C GLY A 432 28.90 -6.96 -13.36
N LYS A 433 30.15 -7.21 -12.94
CA LYS A 433 31.27 -7.00 -13.85
C LYS A 433 31.05 -7.95 -15.01
N SER A 434 30.80 -7.32 -16.17
CA SER A 434 30.90 -7.79 -17.55
C SER A 434 31.23 -9.26 -17.77
#